data_AF-A0A956CYZ1-F1
#
_entry.id   AF-A0A956CYZ1-F1
#
_cell.length_a   1.000
_cell.length_b   1.000
_cell.length_c   1.000
_cell.angle_alpha   90.00
_cell.angle_beta   90.00
_cell.angle_gamma   90.00
#
_symmetry.space_group_name_H-M   'P 1'
#
loop_
_entity.id
_entity.type
_entity.pdbx_description
1 polymer ?
#
loop_
_entity_poly.entity_id
_entity_poly.type
_entity_poly.pdbx_seq_one_letter_code
_entity_poly.pdbx_strand_id
1 'polypeptide(L)'
;MTVVELSDELRPVARVPSGASLVEREAPGGAVVELRAADGSLLVEYLPKQGACRIHASAVQLRADTDLSLSAGRRVHIEAKEGVELRSGASAFAVEPERVTTVAERVDTEAKRIAQRAGELETHARQILERAERSFREVEDLAQTKAGRLRLVATETLRALARQTFIKAREDMKLRGERIYLE
;
A
#
# COMPACT_ATOMS: atom_id res chain seq x y z
N MET A 1 2.44 -61.54 -26.60
CA MET A 1 2.80 -60.63 -25.49
C MET A 1 3.69 -59.56 -26.09
N THR A 2 3.08 -58.47 -26.57
CA THR A 2 3.77 -57.46 -27.37
C THR A 2 4.44 -56.49 -26.41
N VAL A 3 5.76 -56.57 -26.31
CA VAL A 3 6.58 -55.59 -25.60
C VAL A 3 6.51 -54.31 -26.42
N VAL A 4 5.69 -53.36 -26.00
CA VAL A 4 5.73 -51.99 -26.51
C VAL A 4 6.96 -51.36 -25.87
N GLU A 5 8.08 -51.38 -26.57
CA GLU A 5 9.19 -50.48 -26.27
C GLU A 5 8.69 -49.06 -26.54
N LEU A 6 8.27 -48.37 -25.48
CA LEU A 6 8.15 -46.92 -25.48
C LEU A 6 9.57 -46.37 -25.64
N SER A 7 10.00 -46.20 -26.88
CA SER A 7 11.20 -45.45 -27.22
C SER A 7 11.01 -44.02 -26.72
N ASP A 8 11.70 -43.70 -25.63
CA ASP A 8 11.80 -42.37 -25.02
C ASP A 8 12.57 -41.47 -26.02
N GLU A 9 11.91 -41.03 -27.10
CA GLU A 9 12.52 -40.23 -28.15
C GLU A 9 12.83 -38.83 -27.61
N LEU A 10 14.07 -38.66 -27.17
CA LEU A 10 14.66 -37.38 -26.83
C LEU A 10 14.92 -36.59 -28.12
N ARG A 11 14.17 -35.52 -28.35
CA ARG A 11 14.38 -34.60 -29.48
C ARG A 11 15.25 -33.42 -29.03
N PRO A 12 16.53 -33.34 -29.44
CA PRO A 12 17.39 -32.24 -29.04
C PRO A 12 16.92 -30.94 -29.70
N VAL A 13 16.65 -29.92 -28.89
CA VAL A 13 16.20 -28.60 -29.34
C VAL A 13 17.39 -27.65 -29.47
N ALA A 14 18.33 -27.69 -28.52
CA ALA A 14 19.55 -26.88 -28.54
C ALA A 14 20.66 -27.50 -27.70
N ARG A 15 21.92 -27.24 -28.08
CA ARG A 15 23.09 -27.48 -27.22
C ARG A 15 23.71 -26.15 -26.82
N VAL A 16 24.11 -26.07 -25.56
CA VAL A 16 24.81 -24.92 -24.99
C VAL A 16 26.32 -25.20 -25.05
N PRO A 17 27.19 -24.21 -25.30
CA PRO A 17 28.64 -24.39 -25.32
C PRO A 17 29.22 -25.00 -24.03
N SER A 18 28.51 -24.88 -22.91
CA SER A 18 28.84 -25.53 -21.63
C SER A 18 28.69 -27.07 -21.65
N GLY A 19 28.20 -27.65 -22.75
CA GLY A 19 27.85 -29.06 -22.86
C GLY A 19 26.44 -29.40 -22.39
N ALA A 20 25.72 -28.45 -21.79
CA ALA A 20 24.32 -28.62 -21.44
C ALA A 20 23.43 -28.74 -22.70
N SER A 21 22.30 -29.44 -22.58
CA SER A 21 21.38 -29.66 -23.69
C SER A 21 19.94 -29.38 -23.29
N LEU A 22 19.22 -28.68 -24.16
CA LEU A 22 17.78 -28.53 -24.10
C LEU A 22 17.15 -29.62 -24.98
N VAL A 23 16.25 -30.39 -24.40
CA VAL A 23 15.64 -31.56 -25.04
C VAL A 23 14.13 -31.52 -24.82
N GLU A 24 13.38 -31.88 -25.84
CA GLU A 24 11.95 -32.15 -25.72
C GLU A 24 11.76 -33.67 -25.68
N ARG A 25 10.96 -34.14 -24.73
CA ARG A 25 10.67 -35.56 -24.54
C ARG A 25 9.17 -35.77 -24.50
N GLU A 26 8.67 -36.75 -25.24
CA GLU A 26 7.29 -37.19 -25.09
C GLU A 26 7.15 -38.07 -23.85
N ALA A 27 6.32 -37.63 -22.90
CA ALA A 27 5.98 -38.40 -21.72
C ALA A 27 4.47 -38.74 -21.70
N PRO A 28 4.03 -39.70 -20.87
CA PRO A 28 2.61 -40.02 -20.68
C PRO A 28 1.71 -38.83 -20.23
N GLY A 29 2.32 -37.67 -19.94
CA GLY A 29 1.67 -36.40 -19.61
C GLY A 29 1.74 -35.33 -20.71
N GLY A 30 2.25 -35.63 -21.90
CA GLY A 30 2.53 -34.65 -22.97
C GLY A 30 4.02 -34.30 -23.06
N ALA A 31 4.37 -33.46 -24.04
CA ALA A 31 5.75 -33.03 -24.25
C ALA A 31 6.29 -32.28 -23.02
N VAL A 32 7.46 -32.71 -22.55
CA VAL A 32 8.22 -32.11 -21.45
C VAL A 32 9.45 -31.45 -22.04
N VAL A 33 9.74 -30.23 -21.59
CA VAL A 33 10.98 -29.55 -21.96
C VAL A 33 11.97 -29.71 -20.81
N GLU A 34 13.11 -30.32 -21.12
CA GLU A 34 14.16 -30.65 -20.16
C GLU A 34 15.45 -29.89 -20.50
N LEU A 35 16.04 -29.21 -19.52
CA LEU A 35 17.41 -28.75 -19.57
C LEU A 35 18.27 -29.75 -18.81
N ARG A 36 19.27 -30.32 -19.48
CA ARG A 36 20.20 -31.28 -18.90
C ARG A 36 21.62 -30.73 -18.89
N ALA A 37 22.39 -31.04 -17.87
CA ALA A 37 23.81 -30.73 -17.80
C ALA A 37 24.62 -31.61 -18.76
N ALA A 38 25.91 -31.30 -18.90
CA ALA A 38 26.83 -32.04 -19.77
C ALA A 38 27.01 -33.51 -19.38
N ASP A 39 26.83 -33.84 -18.09
CA ASP A 39 26.86 -35.21 -17.56
C ASP A 39 25.51 -35.95 -17.72
N GLY A 40 24.51 -35.31 -18.32
CA GLY A 40 23.18 -35.86 -18.54
C GLY A 40 22.20 -35.66 -17.38
N SER A 41 22.64 -35.11 -16.24
CA SER A 41 21.76 -34.81 -15.10
C SER A 41 20.69 -33.77 -15.48
N LEU A 42 19.47 -33.94 -14.96
CA LEU A 42 18.36 -33.01 -15.21
C LEU A 42 18.54 -31.77 -14.33
N LEU A 43 18.55 -30.58 -14.95
CA LEU A 43 18.67 -29.28 -14.27
C LEU A 43 17.33 -28.58 -14.15
N VAL A 44 16.54 -28.58 -15.23
CA VAL A 44 15.21 -27.94 -15.26
C VAL A 44 14.25 -28.82 -16.04
N GLU A 45 13.03 -28.99 -15.55
CA GLU A 45 11.93 -29.57 -16.30
C GLU A 45 10.72 -28.64 -16.29
N TYR A 46 10.11 -28.44 -17.46
CA TYR A 46 8.84 -27.76 -17.60
C TYR A 46 7.75 -28.75 -18.03
N LEU A 47 6.68 -28.83 -17.26
CA LEU A 47 5.53 -29.71 -17.41
C LEU A 47 4.31 -28.88 -17.86
N PRO A 48 4.07 -28.70 -19.17
CA PRO A 48 3.12 -27.71 -19.68
C PRO A 48 1.68 -27.98 -19.23
N LYS A 49 1.25 -29.25 -19.21
CA LYS A 49 -0.10 -29.61 -18.76
C LYS A 49 -0.37 -29.30 -17.28
N GLN A 50 0.69 -29.27 -16.46
CA GLN A 50 0.60 -28.92 -15.04
C GLN A 50 0.89 -27.44 -14.79
N GLY A 51 1.38 -26.71 -15.79
CA GLY A 51 1.91 -25.35 -15.62
C GLY A 51 3.07 -25.29 -14.61
N ALA A 52 3.81 -26.40 -14.45
CA ALA A 52 4.82 -26.55 -13.42
C ALA A 52 6.23 -26.47 -14.01
N CYS A 53 7.09 -25.68 -13.38
CA CYS A 53 8.53 -25.67 -13.63
C CYS A 53 9.24 -26.18 -12.39
N ARG A 54 10.22 -27.07 -12.57
CA ARG A 54 11.03 -27.60 -11.47
C ARG A 54 12.50 -27.43 -11.81
N ILE A 55 13.27 -27.00 -10.81
CA ILE A 55 14.71 -26.81 -10.90
C ILE A 55 15.34 -27.84 -9.97
N HIS A 56 16.27 -28.62 -10.50
CA HIS A 56 16.97 -29.71 -9.82
C HIS A 56 18.45 -29.36 -9.76
N ALA A 57 18.98 -29.12 -8.56
CA ALA A 57 20.41 -28.89 -8.35
C ALA A 57 20.78 -29.13 -6.89
N SER A 58 22.06 -29.40 -6.63
CA SER A 58 22.62 -29.41 -5.27
C SER A 58 22.65 -28.02 -4.64
N ALA A 59 22.79 -26.97 -5.47
CA ALA A 59 22.73 -25.58 -5.06
C ALA A 59 22.07 -24.73 -6.15
N VAL A 60 21.16 -23.84 -5.75
CA VAL A 60 20.50 -22.87 -6.65
C VAL A 60 20.77 -21.46 -6.12
N GLN A 61 21.22 -20.57 -6.99
CA GLN A 61 21.39 -19.15 -6.67
C GLN A 61 20.50 -18.32 -7.60
N LEU A 62 19.63 -17.51 -7.00
CA LEU A 62 18.83 -16.51 -7.72
C LEU A 62 19.39 -15.13 -7.33
N ARG A 63 19.92 -14.40 -8.32
CA ARG A 63 20.52 -13.08 -8.12
C ARG A 63 19.86 -12.08 -9.06
N ALA A 64 19.58 -10.90 -8.53
CA ALA A 64 19.13 -9.75 -9.30
C ALA A 64 19.90 -8.50 -8.83
N ASP A 65 20.20 -7.60 -9.76
CA ASP A 65 20.96 -6.38 -9.45
C ASP A 65 20.09 -5.28 -8.84
N THR A 66 18.80 -5.27 -9.19
CA THR A 66 17.84 -4.25 -8.73
C THR A 66 16.82 -4.84 -7.76
N ASP A 67 16.03 -5.82 -8.22
CA ASP A 67 14.95 -6.40 -7.44
C ASP A 67 14.72 -7.87 -7.79
N LEU A 68 14.38 -8.67 -6.79
CA LEU A 68 14.00 -10.08 -6.91
C LEU A 68 12.66 -10.28 -6.21
N SER A 69 11.60 -10.49 -6.99
CA SER A 69 10.26 -10.76 -6.46
C SER A 69 9.87 -12.22 -6.64
N LEU A 70 9.39 -12.83 -5.55
CA LEU A 70 8.78 -14.16 -5.55
C LEU A 70 7.33 -14.01 -5.09
N SER A 71 6.39 -14.23 -6.00
CA SER A 71 4.97 -14.08 -5.72
C SER A 71 4.17 -15.29 -6.20
N ALA A 72 3.08 -15.57 -5.50
CA ALA A 72 2.14 -16.61 -5.87
C ALA A 72 0.72 -16.14 -5.53
N GLY A 73 -0.26 -16.45 -6.38
CA GLY A 73 -1.66 -16.06 -6.14
C GLY A 73 -2.27 -16.66 -4.87
N ARG A 74 -1.66 -17.71 -4.30
CA ARG A 74 -2.14 -18.37 -3.08
C ARG A 74 -1.09 -18.43 -1.97
N ARG A 75 0.05 -19.06 -2.23
CA ARG A 75 1.08 -19.30 -1.20
C ARG A 75 2.45 -19.50 -1.84
N VAL A 76 3.47 -18.91 -1.22
CA VAL A 76 4.87 -19.28 -1.41
C VAL A 76 5.25 -20.22 -0.26
N HIS A 77 5.81 -21.38 -0.58
CA HIS A 77 6.26 -22.37 0.40
C HIS A 77 7.78 -22.49 0.32
N ILE A 78 8.45 -22.32 1.47
CA ILE A 78 9.89 -22.47 1.61
C ILE A 78 10.10 -23.52 2.70
N GLU A 79 10.74 -24.62 2.32
CA GLU A 79 11.07 -25.73 3.22
C GLU A 79 12.58 -25.94 3.18
N ALA A 80 13.18 -26.05 4.36
CA ALA A 80 14.59 -26.33 4.52
C ALA A 80 14.79 -27.26 5.71
N LYS A 81 15.71 -28.23 5.58
CA LYS A 81 16.02 -29.19 6.65
C LYS A 81 16.79 -28.54 7.80
N GLU A 82 17.73 -27.66 7.46
CA GLU A 82 18.65 -27.07 8.43
C GLU A 82 18.17 -25.69 8.92
N GLY A 83 17.67 -24.86 8.01
CA GLY A 83 17.08 -23.59 8.39
C GLY A 83 16.83 -22.66 7.20
N VAL A 84 16.11 -21.57 7.47
CA VAL A 84 15.85 -20.50 6.50
C VAL A 84 16.38 -19.19 7.06
N GLU A 85 17.22 -18.51 6.29
CA GLU A 85 17.81 -17.22 6.67
C GLU A 85 17.44 -16.11 5.68
N LEU A 86 16.94 -14.98 6.21
CA LEU A 86 16.67 -13.76 5.46
C LEU A 86 17.52 -12.62 6.03
N ARG A 87 18.42 -12.06 5.21
CA ARG A 87 19.27 -10.91 5.59
C ARG A 87 18.92 -9.69 4.75
N SER A 88 18.89 -8.52 5.39
CA SER A 88 18.73 -7.22 4.75
C SER A 88 19.52 -6.17 5.51
N GLY A 89 20.67 -5.75 4.97
CA GLY A 89 21.58 -4.82 5.63
C GLY A 89 21.95 -5.30 7.03
N ALA A 90 21.59 -4.52 8.06
CA ALA A 90 21.81 -4.85 9.47
C ALA A 90 20.74 -5.77 10.10
N SER A 91 19.71 -6.17 9.35
CA SER A 91 18.64 -7.04 9.84
C SER A 91 18.86 -8.49 9.38
N ALA A 92 18.71 -9.44 10.29
CA ALA A 92 18.71 -10.87 10.00
C ALA A 92 17.51 -11.55 10.65
N PHE A 93 16.92 -12.50 9.95
CA PHE A 93 15.87 -13.39 10.44
C PHE A 93 16.26 -14.83 10.13
N ALA A 94 16.26 -15.69 11.15
CA ALA A 94 16.58 -17.11 11.01
C ALA A 94 15.47 -17.96 11.63
N VAL A 95 15.16 -19.09 10.97
CA VAL A 95 14.26 -20.13 11.47
C VAL A 95 15.03 -21.44 11.51
N GLU A 96 15.15 -22.04 12.69
CA GLU A 96 15.80 -23.33 12.91
C GLU A 96 14.78 -24.36 13.48
N PRO A 97 14.84 -25.64 13.09
CA PRO A 97 13.87 -26.66 13.48
C PRO A 97 13.74 -26.92 14.99
N GLU A 98 14.81 -26.73 15.77
CA GLU A 98 14.87 -27.05 17.21
C GLU A 98 15.01 -25.82 18.12
N ARG A 99 15.20 -24.64 17.52
CA ARG A 99 15.31 -23.37 18.21
C ARG A 99 14.56 -22.32 17.42
N VAL A 100 13.31 -22.09 17.81
CA VAL A 100 12.69 -20.79 17.59
C VAL A 100 13.31 -19.84 18.61
N THR A 101 14.60 -19.49 18.44
CA THR A 101 15.27 -18.42 19.20
C THR A 101 14.70 -17.09 18.76
N THR A 102 13.48 -16.81 19.21
CA THR A 102 12.87 -15.49 19.12
C THR A 102 11.88 -15.31 20.28
N VAL A 103 12.35 -15.57 21.50
CA VAL A 103 11.66 -15.18 22.74
C VAL A 103 12.48 -14.05 23.37
N ALA A 104 11.99 -12.81 23.26
CA ALA A 104 12.29 -11.61 24.06
C ALA A 104 12.52 -10.33 23.22
N GLU A 105 13.47 -10.27 22.29
CA GLU A 105 13.78 -8.98 21.62
C GLU A 105 12.85 -8.60 20.46
N ARG A 106 12.11 -9.55 19.89
CA ARG A 106 11.26 -9.29 18.72
C ARG A 106 9.83 -8.89 19.06
N VAL A 107 9.29 -9.29 20.21
CA VAL A 107 8.02 -8.70 20.69
C VAL A 107 8.23 -7.21 20.98
N ASP A 108 9.37 -6.85 21.56
CA ASP A 108 9.70 -5.45 21.84
C ASP A 108 10.00 -4.66 20.56
N THR A 109 10.66 -5.26 19.57
CA THR A 109 10.98 -4.57 18.30
C THR A 109 9.78 -4.46 17.35
N GLU A 110 8.93 -5.49 17.25
CA GLU A 110 7.68 -5.42 16.49
C GLU A 110 6.69 -4.45 17.16
N ALA A 111 6.58 -4.47 18.49
CA ALA A 111 5.79 -3.50 19.25
C ALA A 111 6.34 -2.08 19.11
N LYS A 112 7.67 -1.88 19.13
CA LYS A 112 8.30 -0.56 18.87
C LYS A 112 8.06 -0.08 17.44
N ARG A 113 8.10 -0.96 16.43
CA ARG A 113 7.79 -0.60 15.04
C ARG A 113 6.31 -0.29 14.84
N ILE A 114 5.41 -1.02 15.50
CA ILE A 114 3.98 -0.73 15.49
C ILE A 114 3.69 0.57 16.23
N ALA A 115 4.30 0.79 17.39
CA ALA A 115 4.16 2.02 18.17
C ALA A 115 4.75 3.24 17.44
N GLN A 116 5.88 3.09 16.75
CA GLN A 116 6.46 4.15 15.93
C GLN A 116 5.56 4.49 14.74
N ARG A 117 5.06 3.48 14.01
CA ARG A 117 4.11 3.70 12.91
C ARG A 117 2.78 4.30 13.39
N ALA A 118 2.31 3.91 14.58
CA ALA A 118 1.13 4.50 15.20
C ALA A 118 1.37 5.95 15.62
N GLY A 119 2.55 6.28 16.16
CA GLY A 119 2.92 7.65 16.52
C GLY A 119 3.09 8.58 15.31
N GLU A 120 3.64 8.05 14.21
CA GLU A 120 3.70 8.75 12.91
C GLU A 120 2.29 9.01 12.36
N LEU A 121 1.41 8.01 12.42
CA LEU A 121 0.00 8.14 12.02
C LEU A 121 -0.76 9.15 12.89
N GLU A 122 -0.56 9.12 14.21
CA GLU A 122 -1.17 10.04 15.16
C GLU A 122 -0.69 11.48 14.93
N THR A 123 0.60 11.67 14.65
CA THR A 123 1.16 12.99 14.35
C THR A 123 0.60 13.55 13.05
N HIS A 124 0.48 12.72 12.00
CA HIS A 124 -0.15 13.13 10.75
C HIS A 124 -1.65 13.41 10.92
N ALA A 125 -2.37 12.59 11.69
CA ALA A 125 -3.77 12.83 12.00
C ALA A 125 -3.96 14.15 12.77
N ARG A 126 -3.10 14.44 13.75
CA ARG A 126 -3.09 15.70 14.49
C ARG A 126 -2.80 16.90 13.58
N GLN A 127 -1.81 16.79 12.70
CA GLN A 127 -1.51 17.85 11.74
C GLN A 127 -2.67 18.11 10.77
N ILE A 128 -3.37 17.06 10.33
CA ILE A 128 -4.56 17.18 9.49
C ILE A 128 -5.69 17.87 10.27
N LEU A 129 -5.93 17.49 11.52
CA LEU A 129 -6.94 18.10 12.37
C LEU A 129 -6.63 19.57 12.69
N GLU A 130 -5.39 19.89 13.05
CA GLU A 130 -4.95 21.27 13.28
C GLU A 130 -5.08 22.13 12.03
N ARG A 131 -4.76 21.57 10.86
CA ARG A 131 -4.94 22.27 9.58
C ARG A 131 -6.42 22.49 9.26
N ALA A 132 -7.26 21.49 9.48
CA ALA A 132 -8.70 21.61 9.30
C ALA A 132 -9.28 22.67 10.25
N GLU A 133 -8.93 22.63 11.53
CA GLU A 133 -9.39 23.60 12.52
C GLU A 133 -8.94 25.02 12.17
N ARG A 134 -7.69 25.20 11.72
CA ARG A 134 -7.21 26.50 11.25
C ARG A 134 -8.03 27.01 10.07
N SER A 135 -8.30 26.16 9.07
CA SER A 135 -9.15 26.54 7.93
C SER A 135 -10.58 26.87 8.34
N PHE A 136 -11.15 26.15 9.32
CA PHE A 136 -12.48 26.48 9.85
C PHE A 136 -12.49 27.85 10.56
N ARG A 137 -11.49 28.13 11.41
CA ARG A 137 -11.36 29.43 12.08
C ARG A 137 -11.17 30.57 11.09
N GLU A 138 -10.33 30.39 10.06
CA GLU A 138 -10.15 31.41 9.01
C GLU A 138 -11.46 31.72 8.26
N VAL A 139 -12.27 30.70 7.96
CA VAL A 139 -13.59 30.88 7.34
C VAL A 139 -14.56 31.59 8.29
N GLU A 140 -14.54 31.24 9.57
CA GLU A 140 -15.37 31.86 10.59
C GLU A 140 -15.01 33.34 10.79
N ASP A 141 -13.73 33.68 10.93
CA ASP A 141 -13.25 35.05 11.07
C ASP A 141 -13.62 35.90 9.84
N LEU A 142 -13.53 35.31 8.64
CA LEU A 142 -13.97 35.95 7.40
C LEU A 142 -15.49 36.19 7.40
N ALA A 143 -16.27 35.21 7.86
CA ALA A 143 -17.73 35.33 7.96
C ALA A 143 -18.13 36.40 8.99
N GLN A 144 -17.50 36.42 10.16
CA GLN A 144 -17.72 37.44 11.19
C GLN A 144 -17.35 38.84 10.70
N THR A 145 -16.24 38.99 9.99
CA THR A 145 -15.83 40.26 9.39
C THR A 145 -16.83 40.74 8.35
N LYS A 146 -17.29 39.84 7.46
CA LYS A 146 -18.33 40.16 6.46
C LYS A 146 -19.65 40.55 7.13
N ALA A 147 -20.07 39.82 8.15
CA ALA A 147 -21.29 40.11 8.92
C ALA A 147 -21.20 41.46 9.63
N GLY A 148 -20.05 41.77 10.25
CA GLY A 148 -19.79 43.07 10.88
C GLY A 148 -19.87 44.23 9.89
N ARG A 149 -19.25 44.07 8.71
CA ARG A 149 -19.34 45.07 7.63
C ARG A 149 -20.76 45.24 7.12
N LEU A 150 -21.50 44.15 6.90
CA LEU A 150 -22.91 44.21 6.48
C LEU A 150 -23.78 44.91 7.52
N ARG A 151 -23.58 44.62 8.81
CA ARG A 151 -24.31 45.26 9.91
C ARG A 151 -24.01 46.76 9.99
N LEU A 152 -22.75 47.16 9.82
CA LEU A 152 -22.36 48.57 9.79
C LEU A 152 -23.05 49.30 8.64
N VAL A 153 -22.95 48.76 7.42
CA VAL A 153 -23.59 49.34 6.22
C VAL A 153 -25.11 49.43 6.39
N ALA A 154 -25.75 48.39 6.92
CA ALA A 154 -27.19 48.40 7.18
C ALA A 154 -27.57 49.48 8.23
N THR A 155 -26.78 49.61 9.30
CA THR A 155 -27.02 50.59 10.36
C THR A 155 -26.82 52.02 9.86
N GLU A 156 -25.78 52.27 9.07
CA GLU A 156 -25.52 53.58 8.47
C GLU A 156 -26.61 53.96 7.46
N THR A 157 -27.03 53.03 6.60
CA THR A 157 -28.15 53.22 5.67
C THR A 157 -29.44 53.53 6.43
N LEU A 158 -29.77 52.76 7.47
CA LEU A 158 -30.97 53.00 8.28
C LEU A 158 -30.91 54.34 9.02
N ARG A 159 -29.75 54.74 9.57
CA ARG A 159 -29.57 56.05 10.21
C ARG A 159 -29.70 57.19 9.21
N ALA A 160 -29.16 57.04 8.01
CA ALA A 160 -29.29 58.02 6.94
C ALA A 160 -30.76 58.19 6.51
N LEU A 161 -31.47 57.08 6.30
CA LEU A 161 -32.90 57.08 6.00
C LEU A 161 -33.72 57.71 7.14
N ALA A 162 -33.47 57.31 8.40
CA ALA A 162 -34.19 57.84 9.56
C ALA A 162 -33.99 59.35 9.74
N ARG A 163 -32.78 59.88 9.51
CA ARG A 163 -32.51 61.32 9.53
C ARG A 163 -33.27 62.10 8.45
N GLN A 164 -33.55 61.47 7.31
CA GLN A 164 -34.28 62.09 6.20
C GLN A 164 -35.78 61.74 6.19
N THR A 165 -36.28 60.98 7.17
CA THR A 165 -37.69 60.54 7.18
C THR A 165 -38.58 61.64 7.75
N PHE A 166 -39.31 62.31 6.86
CA PHE A 166 -40.43 63.18 7.22
C PHE A 166 -41.71 62.35 7.36
N ILE A 167 -42.21 62.18 8.59
CA ILE A 167 -43.50 61.52 8.85
C ILE A 167 -44.61 62.58 8.81
N LYS A 168 -45.45 62.54 7.78
CA LYS A 168 -46.64 63.39 7.67
C LYS A 168 -47.90 62.53 7.86
N ALA A 169 -48.48 62.58 9.05
CA ALA A 169 -49.75 61.91 9.34
C ALA A 169 -50.93 62.80 8.93
N ARG A 170 -51.99 62.19 8.37
CA ARG A 170 -53.25 62.88 8.05
C ARG A 170 -54.29 62.81 9.16
N GLU A 171 -54.10 61.90 10.11
CA GLU A 171 -55.00 61.65 11.24
C GLU A 171 -54.18 61.44 12.53
N ASP A 172 -54.85 61.48 13.68
CA ASP A 172 -54.21 61.49 15.00
C ASP A 172 -53.37 60.22 15.25
N MET A 173 -52.07 60.42 15.49
CA MET A 173 -51.15 59.32 15.78
C MET A 173 -50.67 59.37 17.23
N LYS A 174 -50.90 58.29 17.98
CA LYS A 174 -50.52 58.19 19.40
C LYS A 174 -49.09 57.65 19.52
N LEU A 175 -48.14 58.52 19.81
CA LEU A 175 -46.75 58.14 20.05
C LEU A 175 -46.54 57.77 21.52
N ARG A 176 -46.07 56.55 21.81
CA ARG A 176 -45.58 56.17 23.15
C ARG A 176 -44.06 56.03 23.08
N GLY A 177 -43.36 57.08 23.50
CA GLY A 177 -41.91 57.06 23.70
C GLY A 177 -41.59 57.09 25.19
N GLU A 178 -40.52 56.41 25.60
CA GLU A 178 -40.07 56.44 27.00
C GLU A 178 -39.53 57.82 27.39
N ARG A 179 -38.88 58.54 26.47
CA ARG A 179 -38.56 59.97 26.60
C ARG A 179 -38.56 60.63 25.23
N ILE A 180 -39.20 61.80 25.16
CA ILE A 180 -39.17 62.67 23.98
C ILE A 180 -38.46 63.93 24.43
N TYR A 181 -37.31 64.21 23.80
CA TYR A 181 -36.64 65.49 23.95
C TYR A 181 -37.07 66.35 22.77
N LEU A 182 -37.93 67.32 23.07
CA LEU A 182 -38.23 68.43 22.18
C LEU A 182 -37.32 69.57 22.63
N GLU A 183 -36.42 69.99 21.76
CA GLU A 183 -35.80 71.31 21.89
C GLU A 183 -36.78 72.39 21.40
#